data_AF-A0A532CSX7-F1
#
_entry.id   AF-A0A532CSX7-F1
#
_cell.length_a   1.000
_cell.length_b   1.000
_cell.length_c   1.000
_cell.angle_alpha   90.00
_cell.angle_beta   90.00
_cell.angle_gamma   90.00
#
_symmetry.space_group_name_H-M   'P 1'
#
loop_
_entity.id
_entity.type
_entity.pdbx_description
1 polymer ?
#
loop_
_entity_poly.entity_id
_entity_poly.type
_entity_poly.pdbx_seq_one_letter_code
_entity_poly.pdbx_strand_id
1 'polypeptide(L)'
;MSVDLFWREALRACPWPVNRKSILLPAPFFPSYEWRRLLLLISLAVSLDMSGCAGVGALPFGGDSWKEEVQLHDGSTMVVERSQSYGGRHEIGQSSPIKEQTITFTVPNTSTTIEFQSEYGEDIGRANFELLALHILNSTPYIVTAPNLCLSYNK
;
A
#
# COMPACT_ATOMS: atom_id res chain seq x y z
N MET A 1 -7.00 35.89 7.91
CA MET A 1 -6.90 37.11 7.07
C MET A 1 -5.63 37.83 7.45
N SER A 2 -4.65 38.11 6.60
CA SER A 2 -4.30 37.71 5.23
C SER A 2 -2.83 38.14 5.09
N VAL A 3 -1.97 37.35 4.44
CA VAL A 3 -0.50 37.56 4.37
C VAL A 3 -0.13 38.55 3.24
N ASP A 4 -0.98 39.55 3.00
CA ASP A 4 -0.90 40.48 1.86
C ASP A 4 0.03 41.69 2.07
N LEU A 5 0.79 41.74 3.16
CA LEU A 5 1.57 42.93 3.53
C LEU A 5 3.05 42.92 3.13
N PHE A 6 3.57 41.85 2.50
CA PHE A 6 5.01 41.77 2.22
C PHE A 6 5.44 42.22 0.80
N TRP A 7 4.51 42.60 -0.08
CA TRP A 7 4.84 42.93 -1.48
C TRP A 7 4.61 44.40 -1.90
N ARG A 8 4.28 45.31 -0.98
CA ARG A 8 3.89 46.70 -1.34
C ARG A 8 4.91 47.81 -1.11
N GLU A 9 6.18 47.49 -0.81
CA GLU A 9 7.17 48.51 -0.40
C GLU A 9 8.48 48.58 -1.20
N ALA A 10 8.56 47.98 -2.39
CA ALA A 10 9.81 47.96 -3.19
C ALA A 10 9.87 48.90 -4.42
N LEU A 11 8.91 49.80 -4.65
CA LEU A 11 8.86 50.63 -5.88
C LEU A 11 8.88 52.16 -5.65
N ARG A 12 9.63 52.66 -4.66
CA ARG A 12 9.87 54.10 -4.52
C ARG A 12 11.36 54.43 -4.37
N ALA A 13 12.06 54.48 -5.49
CA ALA A 13 13.32 55.22 -5.63
C ALA A 13 13.53 55.64 -7.11
N CYS A 14 13.11 56.87 -7.40
CA CYS A 14 13.42 57.87 -8.44
C CYS A 14 14.65 57.68 -9.40
N PRO A 15 14.92 58.62 -10.36
CA PRO A 15 14.04 59.30 -11.34
C PRO A 15 14.77 59.57 -12.69
N TRP A 16 14.28 59.22 -13.90
CA TRP A 16 14.73 59.88 -15.16
C TRP A 16 13.64 59.81 -16.24
N PRO A 17 13.62 60.78 -17.18
CA PRO A 17 12.43 61.21 -17.89
C PRO A 17 12.05 60.28 -19.03
N VAL A 18 10.75 60.30 -19.31
CA VAL A 18 10.08 59.67 -20.43
C VAL A 18 10.77 60.05 -21.75
N ASN A 19 11.48 59.11 -22.37
CA ASN A 19 11.73 59.15 -23.81
C ASN A 19 10.87 58.07 -24.48
N ARG A 20 9.84 58.54 -25.17
CA ARG A 20 8.78 57.77 -25.79
C ARG A 20 9.31 57.14 -27.08
N LYS A 21 9.80 55.90 -27.00
CA LYS A 21 9.81 54.98 -28.15
C LYS A 21 9.14 53.67 -27.72
N SER A 22 7.89 53.55 -28.13
CA SER A 22 7.13 52.31 -28.15
C SER A 22 7.86 51.27 -29.00
N ILE A 23 8.71 50.46 -28.38
CA ILE A 23 9.16 49.20 -28.95
C ILE A 23 8.07 48.19 -28.61
N LEU A 24 7.11 48.05 -29.52
CA LEU A 24 6.28 46.86 -29.60
C LEU A 24 7.22 45.70 -29.92
N LEU A 25 7.69 44.99 -28.89
CA LEU A 25 8.22 43.66 -29.10
C LEU A 25 7.05 42.81 -29.62
N PRO A 26 7.14 42.16 -30.79
CA PRO A 26 6.11 41.23 -31.20
C PRO A 26 6.00 40.15 -30.13
N ALA A 27 4.79 39.96 -29.59
CA ALA A 27 4.49 38.79 -28.78
C ALA A 27 4.93 37.55 -29.58
N PRO A 28 5.67 36.60 -28.97
CA PRO A 28 6.07 35.40 -29.69
C PRO A 28 4.81 34.71 -30.22
N PHE A 29 4.69 34.69 -31.54
CA PHE A 29 3.59 34.07 -32.26
C PHE A 29 3.81 32.55 -32.17
N PHE A 30 3.41 31.95 -31.05
CA PHE A 30 3.42 30.51 -30.90
C PHE A 30 2.23 29.93 -31.68
N PRO A 31 2.45 29.18 -32.77
CA PRO A 31 1.36 28.64 -33.57
C PRO A 31 0.49 27.70 -32.73
N SER A 32 -0.83 27.83 -32.84
CA SER A 32 -1.86 27.08 -32.09
C SER A 32 -1.79 25.56 -32.23
N TYR A 33 -1.00 25.09 -33.20
CA TYR A 33 -0.69 23.69 -33.47
C TYR A 33 0.16 23.02 -32.39
N GLU A 34 1.09 23.76 -31.80
CA GLU A 34 2.03 23.24 -30.79
C GLU A 34 1.32 22.95 -29.47
N TRP A 35 0.26 23.70 -29.14
CA TRP A 35 -0.55 23.47 -27.93
C TRP A 35 -1.35 22.18 -27.98
N ARG A 36 -1.90 21.82 -29.14
CA ARG A 36 -2.61 20.53 -29.29
C ARG A 36 -1.65 19.35 -29.13
N ARG A 37 -0.45 19.45 -29.70
CA ARG A 37 0.60 18.44 -29.52
C ARG A 37 1.09 18.36 -28.08
N LEU A 38 1.29 19.50 -27.42
CA LEU A 38 1.69 19.57 -26.02
C LEU A 38 0.62 18.96 -25.10
N LEU A 39 -0.65 19.31 -25.31
CA LEU A 39 -1.77 18.73 -24.55
C LEU A 39 -1.92 17.22 -24.77
N LEU A 40 -1.72 16.74 -26.00
CA LEU A 40 -1.71 15.31 -26.31
C LEU A 40 -0.55 14.58 -25.63
N LEU A 41 0.66 15.15 -25.64
CA LEU A 41 1.83 14.57 -24.98
C LEU A 41 1.67 14.55 -23.46
N ILE A 42 1.12 15.61 -22.86
CA ILE A 42 0.81 15.66 -21.43
C ILE A 42 -0.27 14.61 -21.08
N SER A 43 -1.31 14.45 -21.91
CA SER A 43 -2.33 13.42 -21.66
C SER A 43 -1.78 11.99 -21.75
N LEU A 44 -0.84 11.75 -22.68
CA LEU A 44 -0.16 10.47 -22.82
C LEU A 44 0.76 10.20 -21.61
N ALA A 45 1.47 11.21 -21.13
CA ALA A 45 2.31 11.11 -19.94
C ALA A 45 1.48 10.83 -18.66
N VAL A 46 0.36 11.54 -18.48
CA VAL A 46 -0.53 11.35 -17.32
C VAL A 46 -1.21 9.96 -17.33
N SER A 47 -1.43 9.38 -18.51
CA SER A 47 -2.00 8.02 -18.60
C SER A 47 -1.04 6.89 -18.22
N LEU A 48 0.26 7.16 -18.08
CA LEU A 48 1.28 6.15 -17.74
C LEU A 48 1.50 5.96 -16.23
N ASP A 49 0.90 6.80 -15.37
CA ASP A 49 1.11 6.76 -13.91
C ASP A 49 0.06 5.96 -13.12
N MET A 50 -0.77 5.12 -13.77
CA MET A 50 -1.75 4.26 -13.07
C MET A 50 -1.30 2.81 -12.87
N SER A 51 -0.02 2.48 -13.04
CA SER A 51 0.51 1.13 -12.78
C SER A 51 1.33 1.11 -11.50
N GLY A 52 0.66 1.18 -10.35
CA GLY A 52 1.37 1.28 -9.07
C GLY A 52 0.69 0.69 -7.83
N CYS A 53 -0.54 0.18 -7.92
CA CYS A 53 -1.23 -0.51 -6.81
C CYS A 53 -2.18 -1.58 -7.35
N ALA A 54 -1.67 -2.51 -8.17
CA ALA A 54 -2.34 -3.79 -8.39
C ALA A 54 -1.39 -4.87 -7.91
N GLY A 55 -1.21 -4.92 -6.58
CA GLY A 55 -0.64 -6.10 -5.95
C GLY A 55 -1.44 -7.31 -6.39
N VAL A 56 -0.72 -8.40 -6.70
CA VAL A 56 -1.29 -9.72 -6.96
C VAL A 56 -2.03 -10.15 -5.68
N GLY A 57 -3.31 -9.78 -5.59
CA GLY A 57 -4.11 -9.89 -4.36
C GLY A 57 -5.59 -9.53 -4.54
N ALA A 58 -5.95 -8.79 -5.61
CA ALA A 58 -7.34 -8.61 -6.02
C ALA A 58 -7.94 -9.87 -6.66
N LEU A 59 -7.98 -10.97 -5.92
CA LEU A 59 -8.89 -12.07 -6.21
C LEU A 59 -10.32 -11.59 -5.87
N PRO A 60 -11.36 -11.98 -6.62
CA PRO A 60 -12.75 -11.56 -6.38
C PRO A 60 -13.37 -12.13 -5.08
N PHE A 61 -12.54 -12.60 -4.14
CA PHE A 61 -12.91 -13.34 -2.94
C PHE A 61 -12.32 -12.67 -1.68
N GLY A 62 -12.82 -11.48 -1.31
CA GLY A 62 -12.79 -10.93 0.06
C GLY A 62 -11.55 -11.19 0.94
N GLY A 63 -10.35 -11.14 0.37
CA GLY A 63 -9.12 -11.50 1.05
C GLY A 63 -7.94 -10.69 0.54
N ASP A 64 -6.86 -10.70 1.32
CA ASP A 64 -5.64 -9.97 1.03
C ASP A 64 -4.44 -10.92 1.15
N SER A 65 -3.37 -10.59 0.44
CA SER A 65 -2.10 -11.31 0.46
C SER A 65 -0.95 -10.32 0.45
N TRP A 66 -0.01 -10.50 1.37
CA TRP A 66 1.12 -9.60 1.51
C TRP A 66 2.39 -10.35 1.90
N LYS A 67 3.52 -9.67 1.71
CA LYS A 67 4.82 -10.13 2.20
C LYS A 67 5.19 -9.29 3.41
N GLU A 68 5.69 -9.92 4.46
CA GLU A 68 6.19 -9.25 5.65
C GLU A 68 7.65 -9.63 5.91
N GLU A 69 8.41 -8.70 6.46
CA GLU A 69 9.74 -8.96 6.98
C GLU A 69 9.63 -9.25 8.49
N VAL A 70 10.01 -10.47 8.88
CA VAL A 70 9.97 -10.93 10.28
C VAL A 70 11.37 -10.93 10.84
N GLN A 71 11.56 -10.24 11.96
CA GLN A 71 12.81 -10.28 12.72
C GLN A 71 12.81 -11.49 13.68
N LEU A 72 13.86 -12.29 13.59
CA LEU A 72 14.09 -13.44 14.46
C LEU A 72 14.87 -13.02 15.71
N HIS A 73 14.93 -13.92 16.71
CA HIS A 73 15.57 -13.66 18.00
C HIS A 73 17.08 -13.44 17.94
N ASP A 74 17.73 -13.90 16.89
CA ASP A 74 19.16 -13.69 16.63
C ASP A 74 19.44 -12.35 15.90
N GLY A 75 18.39 -11.57 15.64
CA GLY A 75 18.46 -10.30 14.91
C GLY A 75 18.46 -10.44 13.40
N SER A 76 18.49 -11.67 12.86
CA SER A 76 18.29 -11.91 11.44
C SER A 76 16.85 -11.61 11.03
N THR A 77 16.64 -11.37 9.74
CA THR A 77 15.30 -11.14 9.19
C THR A 77 15.00 -12.13 8.09
N MET A 78 13.72 -12.40 7.88
CA MET A 78 13.24 -13.27 6.80
C MET A 78 11.95 -12.73 6.20
N VAL A 79 11.72 -13.03 4.92
CA VAL A 79 10.47 -12.69 4.25
C VAL A 79 9.48 -13.83 4.40
N VAL A 80 8.27 -13.48 4.80
CA VAL A 80 7.13 -14.39 4.96
C VAL A 80 6.00 -13.93 4.07
N GLU A 81 5.34 -14.87 3.41
CA GLU A 81 4.12 -14.62 2.65
C GLU A 81 2.92 -14.98 3.53
N ARG A 82 1.97 -14.06 3.67
CA ARG A 82 0.71 -14.30 4.38
C ARG A 82 -0.46 -13.99 3.47
N SER A 83 -1.48 -14.84 3.54
CA SER A 83 -2.79 -14.55 2.95
C SER A 83 -3.90 -14.78 3.97
N GLN A 84 -4.94 -13.96 3.90
CA GLN A 84 -6.11 -14.07 4.76
C GLN A 84 -7.37 -13.72 3.98
N SER A 85 -8.46 -14.42 4.26
CA SER A 85 -9.80 -14.04 3.78
C SER A 85 -10.73 -13.77 4.95
N TYR A 86 -11.68 -12.86 4.76
CA TYR A 86 -12.65 -12.48 5.77
C TYR A 86 -14.05 -12.99 5.42
N GLY A 87 -14.78 -13.46 6.43
CA GLY A 87 -16.12 -14.01 6.26
C GLY A 87 -16.49 -15.00 7.37
N GLY A 88 -17.64 -15.65 7.21
CA GLY A 88 -18.14 -16.63 8.18
C GLY A 88 -19.13 -16.06 9.19
N ARG A 89 -19.40 -16.82 10.25
CA ARG A 89 -20.47 -16.53 11.22
C ARG A 89 -20.08 -15.38 12.15
N HIS A 90 -20.87 -14.31 12.15
CA HIS A 90 -20.73 -13.15 13.03
C HIS A 90 -22.09 -12.49 13.30
N GLU A 91 -22.16 -11.68 14.35
CA GLU A 91 -23.37 -10.93 14.72
C GLU A 91 -23.54 -9.68 13.87
N ILE A 92 -24.78 -9.20 13.74
CA ILE A 92 -25.08 -7.97 12.99
C ILE A 92 -24.37 -6.79 13.68
N GLY A 93 -23.61 -6.03 12.89
CA GLY A 93 -22.83 -4.89 13.38
C GLY A 93 -21.41 -5.24 13.84
N GLN A 94 -21.02 -6.52 13.82
CA GLN A 94 -19.64 -6.95 14.00
C GLN A 94 -18.92 -7.07 12.66
N SER A 95 -17.61 -6.86 12.64
CA SER A 95 -16.79 -7.17 11.47
C SER A 95 -16.75 -8.67 11.23
N SER A 96 -16.72 -9.08 9.96
CA SER A 96 -16.46 -10.47 9.59
C SER A 96 -15.15 -10.97 10.20
N PRO A 97 -15.11 -12.18 10.78
CA PRO A 97 -13.88 -12.76 11.30
C PRO A 97 -12.98 -13.24 10.16
N ILE A 98 -11.76 -13.66 10.50
CA ILE A 98 -10.88 -14.37 9.57
C ILE A 98 -11.52 -15.72 9.24
N LYS A 99 -11.86 -15.90 7.97
CA LYS A 99 -12.48 -17.12 7.44
C LYS A 99 -11.43 -18.21 7.26
N GLU A 100 -10.33 -17.87 6.59
CA GLU A 100 -9.17 -18.75 6.39
C GLU A 100 -7.89 -17.91 6.33
N GLN A 101 -6.76 -18.54 6.64
CA GLN A 101 -5.45 -17.90 6.55
C GLN A 101 -4.33 -18.88 6.26
N THR A 102 -3.32 -18.41 5.54
CA THR A 102 -2.11 -19.15 5.21
C THR A 102 -0.88 -18.31 5.51
N ILE A 103 0.18 -18.96 5.98
CA ILE A 103 1.51 -18.39 6.11
C ILE A 103 2.52 -19.33 5.44
N THR A 104 3.37 -18.78 4.59
CA THR A 104 4.37 -19.53 3.83
C THR A 104 5.73 -18.90 4.02
N PHE A 105 6.73 -19.72 4.39
CA PHE A 105 8.07 -19.24 4.68
C PHE A 105 9.12 -20.32 4.43
N THR A 106 10.34 -19.90 4.11
CA THR A 106 11.48 -20.81 3.96
C THR A 106 12.34 -20.76 5.20
N VAL A 107 12.67 -21.93 5.77
CA VAL A 107 13.50 -22.02 6.97
C VAL A 107 14.93 -21.57 6.63
N PRO A 108 15.51 -20.58 7.35
CA PRO A 108 16.86 -20.08 7.11
C PRO A 108 17.90 -21.20 7.09
N ASN A 109 18.91 -21.07 6.24
CA ASN A 109 19.98 -22.06 6.04
C ASN A 109 19.51 -23.43 5.55
N THR A 110 18.28 -23.52 5.03
CA THR A 110 17.73 -24.71 4.38
C THR A 110 17.02 -24.32 3.09
N SER A 111 16.71 -25.30 2.25
CA SER A 111 15.83 -25.12 1.09
C SER A 111 14.39 -25.55 1.38
N THR A 112 14.02 -25.68 2.65
CA THR A 112 12.71 -26.19 3.06
C THR A 112 11.73 -25.04 3.22
N THR A 113 10.71 -25.00 2.36
CA THR A 113 9.56 -24.12 2.49
C THR A 113 8.46 -24.83 3.26
N ILE A 114 7.87 -24.12 4.22
CA ILE A 114 6.76 -24.58 5.06
C ILE A 114 5.57 -23.68 4.77
N GLU A 115 4.42 -24.33 4.61
CA GLU A 115 3.12 -23.69 4.54
C GLU A 115 2.30 -24.15 5.74
N PHE A 116 1.78 -23.19 6.50
CA PHE A 116 0.78 -23.46 7.52
C PHE A 116 -0.52 -22.79 7.11
N GLN A 117 -1.59 -23.57 7.19
CA GLN A 117 -2.92 -23.15 6.82
C GLN A 117 -3.89 -23.38 7.98
N SER A 118 -4.65 -22.34 8.32
CA SER A 118 -5.82 -22.46 9.18
C SER A 118 -7.06 -22.30 8.32
N GLU A 119 -7.63 -23.44 7.93
CA GLU A 119 -8.82 -23.54 7.09
C GLU A 119 -10.10 -23.11 7.81
N TYR A 120 -11.14 -22.84 7.02
CA TYR A 120 -12.48 -22.57 7.51
C TYR A 120 -13.12 -23.83 8.11
N GLY A 121 -13.48 -23.78 9.39
CA GLY A 121 -14.26 -24.83 10.05
C GLY A 121 -15.75 -24.48 10.05
N GLU A 122 -16.60 -25.29 9.41
CA GLU A 122 -18.05 -25.02 9.34
C GLU A 122 -18.76 -25.05 10.70
N ASP A 123 -18.27 -25.89 11.61
CA ASP A 123 -18.72 -26.02 12.99
C ASP A 123 -18.39 -24.78 13.84
N ILE A 124 -17.28 -24.10 13.54
CA ILE A 124 -16.84 -22.86 14.19
C ILE A 124 -17.38 -21.63 13.43
N GLY A 125 -17.60 -21.76 12.13
CA GLY A 125 -17.97 -20.70 11.21
C GLY A 125 -16.85 -19.70 10.92
N ARG A 126 -15.57 -20.09 11.09
CA ARG A 126 -14.35 -19.26 10.89
C ARG A 126 -13.09 -20.13 10.94
N ALA A 127 -11.91 -19.51 10.83
CA ALA A 127 -10.62 -20.17 11.00
C ALA A 127 -10.46 -20.78 12.41
N ASN A 128 -9.84 -21.95 12.55
CA ASN A 128 -9.65 -22.59 13.85
C ASN A 128 -8.65 -21.85 14.75
N PHE A 129 -7.60 -21.30 14.15
CA PHE A 129 -6.51 -20.65 14.87
C PHE A 129 -6.34 -19.20 14.42
N GLU A 130 -6.06 -18.32 15.38
CA GLU A 130 -5.49 -16.99 15.17
C GLU A 130 -3.96 -17.10 15.23
N LEU A 131 -3.27 -16.52 14.24
CA LEU A 131 -1.82 -16.62 14.15
C LEU A 131 -1.20 -15.43 14.89
N LEU A 132 -0.37 -15.71 15.90
CA LEU A 132 0.19 -14.68 16.78
C LEU A 132 1.64 -14.37 16.42
N ALA A 133 2.45 -15.39 16.14
CA ALA A 133 3.86 -15.21 15.82
C ALA A 133 4.44 -16.39 15.03
N LEU A 134 5.46 -16.10 14.22
CA LEU A 134 6.39 -17.06 13.67
C LEU A 134 7.73 -16.93 14.40
N HIS A 135 8.34 -18.05 14.74
CA HIS A 135 9.66 -18.08 15.36
C HIS A 135 10.48 -19.24 14.80
N ILE A 136 11.80 -19.08 14.75
CA ILE A 136 12.72 -20.15 14.36
C ILE A 136 13.83 -20.18 15.39
N LEU A 137 14.01 -21.33 16.05
CA LEU A 137 15.04 -21.56 17.05
C LEU A 137 15.82 -22.82 16.68
N ASN A 138 17.14 -22.71 16.53
CA ASN A 138 18.03 -23.84 16.17
C ASN A 138 17.52 -24.63 14.94
N SER A 139 17.17 -23.92 13.86
CA SER A 139 16.58 -24.48 12.63
C SER A 139 15.23 -25.19 12.81
N THR A 140 14.60 -25.05 13.97
CA THR A 140 13.25 -25.58 14.26
C THR A 140 12.25 -24.43 14.16
N PRO A 141 11.28 -24.50 13.23
CA PRO A 141 10.23 -23.50 13.12
C PRO A 141 9.12 -23.75 14.14
N TYR A 142 8.61 -22.67 14.72
CA TYR A 142 7.52 -22.62 15.67
C TYR A 142 6.48 -21.62 15.18
N ILE A 143 5.23 -22.06 15.11
CA ILE A 143 4.09 -21.19 14.84
C ILE A 143 3.30 -21.08 16.14
N VAL A 144 3.15 -19.86 16.63
CA VAL A 144 2.39 -19.56 17.84
C VAL A 144 1.00 -19.15 17.42
N THR A 145 0.00 -19.86 17.93
CA THR A 145 -1.40 -19.61 17.64
C THR A 145 -2.24 -19.50 18.90
N ALA A 146 -3.35 -18.79 18.80
CA ALA A 146 -4.45 -18.88 19.75
C ALA A 146 -5.64 -19.59 19.11
N PRO A 147 -6.35 -20.48 19.82
CA PRO A 147 -7.60 -21.06 19.32
C PRO A 147 -8.70 -19.99 19.26
N ASN A 148 -9.46 -19.99 18.16
CA ASN A 148 -10.62 -19.12 18.01
C ASN A 148 -11.80 -19.60 18.88
N LEU A 149 -12.18 -18.78 19.85
CA LEU A 149 -13.30 -19.04 20.77
C LEU A 149 -13.09 -20.33 21.58
N CYS A 150 -14.09 -20.67 22.40
CA CYS A 150 -14.13 -21.96 23.09
C CYS A 150 -14.36 -23.14 22.13
N LEU A 151 -14.85 -22.89 20.91
CA LEU A 151 -15.19 -23.91 19.92
C LEU A 151 -13.95 -24.63 19.36
N SER A 152 -12.86 -23.89 19.12
CA SER A 152 -11.62 -24.48 18.59
C SER A 152 -10.89 -25.41 19.56
N TYR A 153 -11.16 -25.35 20.86
CA TYR A 153 -10.55 -26.25 21.85
C TYR A 153 -11.08 -27.68 21.80
N ASN A 154 -12.23 -27.89 21.17
CA ASN A 154 -12.92 -29.18 21.13
C ASN A 154 -12.82 -29.85 19.75
N LYS A 155 -11.73 -29.56 19.03
CA LYS A 155 -11.39 -30.18 17.75
C LYS A 155 -10.19 -31.10 17.86
#